data_AF-A0A0C2HH73-F1
#
_entry.id   AF-A0A0C2HH73-F1
#
_cell.length_a   1.000
_cell.length_b   1.000
_cell.length_c   1.000
_cell.angle_alpha   90.00
_cell.angle_beta   90.00
_cell.angle_gamma   90.00
#
_symmetry.space_group_name_H-M   'P 1'
#
loop_
_entity.id
_entity.type
_entity.pdbx_description
1 polymer ?
#
loop_
_entity_poly.entity_id
_entity_poly.type
_entity_poly.pdbx_seq_one_letter_code
_entity_poly.pdbx_strand_id
1 'polypeptide(L)'
;MAIHRPRAILCAYPRKIRGRNNVGTRQEAVLCTLHRVVNPNHCIEEWIDDRVSVILYERFYNWEIMAANYIVKNTPFGNEFLRRWAEQEFKQPPSWNGYDQGGLMMLLLELLVPDAVKEYAVCNEYWRTASNYKTYMATVMCVRLALGATMVWPDKVCIYRKGEAFARDGWITNEE
;
A
#
# COMPACT_ATOMS: atom_id res chain seq x y z
N MET A 1 -33.11 -23.71 -11.26
CA MET A 1 -31.85 -23.41 -11.95
C MET A 1 -30.96 -22.64 -10.97
N ALA A 2 -30.04 -23.34 -10.31
CA ALA A 2 -29.22 -22.74 -9.26
C ALA A 2 -28.12 -21.88 -9.88
N ILE A 3 -28.16 -20.57 -9.63
CA ILE A 3 -27.11 -19.64 -10.03
C ILE A 3 -25.90 -19.92 -9.14
N HIS A 4 -24.91 -20.62 -9.70
CA HIS A 4 -23.62 -20.82 -9.07
C HIS A 4 -22.88 -19.48 -9.06
N ARG A 5 -22.91 -18.77 -7.92
CA ARG A 5 -22.03 -17.62 -7.70
C ARG A 5 -20.61 -18.17 -7.52
N PRO A 6 -19.62 -17.80 -8.35
CA PRO A 6 -18.24 -18.16 -8.08
C PRO A 6 -17.83 -17.48 -6.76
N ARG A 7 -17.47 -18.27 -5.75
CA ARG A 7 -16.77 -17.79 -4.57
C ARG A 7 -15.39 -17.31 -5.05
N ALA A 8 -15.12 -16.02 -4.96
CA ALA A 8 -13.76 -15.51 -5.08
C ALA A 8 -12.94 -16.14 -3.94
N ILE A 9 -12.00 -17.00 -4.30
CA ILE A 9 -11.12 -17.65 -3.33
C ILE A 9 -9.98 -16.66 -3.04
N LEU A 10 -10.07 -15.97 -1.90
CA LEU A 10 -8.91 -15.42 -1.18
C LEU A 10 -8.54 -16.52 -0.18
N CYS A 11 -7.55 -17.37 -0.47
CA CYS A 11 -7.38 -18.62 0.28
C CYS A 11 -7.21 -18.38 1.79
N ALA A 12 -8.00 -19.10 2.60
CA ALA A 12 -7.50 -20.24 3.36
C ALA A 12 -8.36 -21.51 3.19
N TYR A 13 -7.73 -22.61 2.79
CA TYR A 13 -8.16 -23.99 3.10
C TYR A 13 -6.92 -24.77 3.53
N PRO A 14 -6.94 -25.56 4.63
CA PRO A 14 -5.73 -26.14 5.20
C PRO A 14 -5.23 -27.29 4.32
N ARG A 15 -4.35 -27.02 3.35
CA ARG A 15 -3.39 -28.04 2.94
C ARG A 15 -2.36 -28.12 4.06
N LYS A 16 -2.40 -29.22 4.82
CA LYS A 16 -1.31 -29.65 5.71
C LYS A 16 0.02 -29.58 4.93
N ILE A 17 0.72 -28.46 5.03
CA ILE A 17 2.16 -28.44 4.81
C ILE A 17 2.73 -29.08 6.06
N ARG A 18 3.12 -30.35 5.95
CA ARG A 18 3.91 -31.04 6.99
C ARG A 18 5.13 -30.16 7.29
N GLY A 19 5.22 -29.64 8.51
CA GLY A 19 6.50 -29.20 9.07
C GLY A 19 6.62 -27.77 9.60
N ARG A 20 5.58 -26.91 9.57
CA ARG A 20 5.64 -25.62 10.27
C ARG A 20 4.57 -25.52 11.35
N ASN A 21 5.02 -25.36 12.59
CA ASN A 21 4.17 -24.99 13.72
C ASN A 21 3.56 -23.61 13.42
N ASN A 22 2.31 -23.61 12.94
CA ASN A 22 1.53 -22.40 12.71
C ASN A 22 1.14 -21.78 14.06
N VAL A 23 2.04 -20.99 14.65
CA VAL A 23 1.64 -19.89 15.53
C VAL A 23 1.25 -18.75 14.59
N GLY A 24 0.01 -18.82 14.06
CA GLY A 24 -0.42 -18.03 12.92
C GLY A 24 -0.44 -16.53 13.22
N THR A 25 0.47 -15.79 12.61
CA THR A 25 0.44 -14.34 12.49
C THR A 25 -0.72 -13.94 11.59
N ARG A 26 -1.75 -13.29 12.15
CA ARG A 26 -2.88 -12.79 11.37
C ARG A 26 -2.48 -11.49 10.66
N GLN A 27 -2.50 -11.53 9.33
CA GLN A 27 -2.47 -10.35 8.46
C GLN A 27 -3.84 -10.15 7.83
N GLU A 28 -4.26 -8.90 7.72
CA GLU A 28 -5.52 -8.51 7.12
C GLU A 28 -5.24 -7.82 5.79
N ALA A 29 -5.82 -8.35 4.71
CA ALA A 29 -5.78 -7.73 3.39
C ALA A 29 -6.98 -6.78 3.25
N VAL A 30 -6.70 -5.51 3.02
CA VAL A 30 -7.71 -4.50 2.70
C VAL A 30 -7.75 -4.35 1.20
N LEU A 31 -8.94 -4.49 0.63
CA LEU A 31 -9.19 -4.39 -0.80
C LEU A 31 -10.29 -3.36 -1.07
N CYS A 32 -10.06 -2.44 -2.00
CA CYS A 32 -11.04 -1.42 -2.40
C CYS A 32 -12.23 -2.05 -3.14
N THR A 33 -13.46 -1.60 -2.87
CA THR A 33 -14.70 -2.18 -3.41
C THR A 33 -14.78 -2.30 -4.93
N LEU A 34 -13.95 -1.56 -5.68
CA LEU A 34 -13.86 -1.61 -7.14
C LEU A 34 -12.79 -2.60 -7.66
N HIS A 35 -12.24 -3.47 -6.80
CA HIS A 35 -11.30 -4.50 -7.21
C HIS A 35 -11.98 -5.65 -7.97
N ARG A 36 -11.22 -6.36 -8.81
CA ARG A 36 -11.64 -7.63 -9.44
C ARG A 36 -10.56 -8.68 -9.24
N VAL A 37 -10.96 -9.93 -8.99
CA VAL A 37 -10.05 -11.07 -9.00
C VAL A 37 -9.78 -11.46 -10.45
N VAL A 38 -8.52 -11.37 -10.87
CA VAL A 38 -8.10 -11.62 -12.27
C VAL A 38 -7.25 -12.89 -12.41
N ASN A 39 -6.72 -13.42 -11.31
CA ASN A 39 -5.96 -14.66 -11.29
C ASN A 39 -6.38 -15.53 -10.08
N PRO A 40 -7.39 -16.40 -10.23
CA PRO A 40 -7.90 -17.23 -9.14
C PRO A 40 -6.99 -18.42 -8.80
N ASN A 41 -5.89 -18.60 -9.53
CA ASN A 41 -4.95 -19.72 -9.30
C ASN A 41 -3.86 -19.39 -8.29
N HIS A 42 -3.79 -18.15 -7.80
CA HIS A 42 -2.84 -17.71 -6.79
C HIS A 42 -3.54 -17.35 -5.48
N CYS A 43 -2.83 -17.59 -4.39
CA CYS A 43 -3.30 -17.36 -3.03
C CYS A 43 -2.67 -16.09 -2.46
N ILE A 44 -3.43 -15.28 -1.71
CA ILE A 44 -2.91 -14.03 -1.12
C ILE A 44 -1.72 -14.30 -0.18
N GLU A 45 -1.68 -15.49 0.41
CA GLU A 45 -0.62 -15.98 1.27
C GLU A 45 0.76 -16.03 0.59
N GLU A 46 0.83 -16.06 -0.74
CA GLU A 46 2.10 -15.98 -1.48
C GLU A 46 2.80 -14.62 -1.29
N TRP A 47 2.05 -13.58 -0.94
CA TRP A 47 2.56 -12.23 -0.73
C TRP A 47 2.68 -11.84 0.74
N ILE A 48 2.25 -12.70 1.68
CA ILE A 48 2.44 -12.50 3.11
C ILE A 48 3.93 -12.53 3.43
N ASP A 49 4.42 -11.49 4.08
CA ASP A 49 5.80 -11.38 4.54
C ASP A 49 5.81 -11.18 6.06
N ASP A 50 6.32 -12.16 6.79
CA ASP A 50 6.37 -12.13 8.25
C ASP A 50 7.39 -11.13 8.82
N ARG A 51 8.32 -10.64 7.99
CA ARG A 51 9.39 -9.71 8.37
C ARG A 51 8.94 -8.27 8.48
N VAL A 52 7.70 -7.97 8.06
CA VAL A 52 7.15 -6.61 8.02
C VAL A 52 5.74 -6.57 8.60
N SER A 53 5.32 -5.37 8.96
CA SER A 53 4.00 -5.12 9.53
C SER A 53 2.98 -4.61 8.51
N VAL A 54 3.45 -3.99 7.42
CA VAL A 54 2.61 -3.44 6.36
C VAL A 54 3.22 -3.79 5.00
N ILE A 55 2.37 -4.19 4.06
CA ILE A 55 2.75 -4.46 2.68
C ILE A 55 1.97 -3.51 1.78
N LEU A 56 2.71 -2.73 1.00
CA LEU A 56 2.24 -1.81 -0.01
C LEU A 56 2.85 -2.19 -1.37
N TYR A 57 2.48 -1.46 -2.42
CA TYR A 57 3.06 -1.68 -3.75
C TYR A 57 3.00 -0.44 -4.62
N GLU A 58 3.86 -0.39 -5.63
CA GLU A 58 3.90 0.68 -6.61
C GLU A 58 2.70 0.62 -7.57
N ARG A 59 2.09 1.76 -7.87
CA ARG A 59 1.15 1.89 -8.99
C ARG A 59 1.86 1.73 -10.32
N PHE A 60 1.17 1.26 -11.35
CA PHE A 60 1.70 1.07 -12.70
C PHE A 60 1.77 2.38 -13.50
N TYR A 61 0.73 3.20 -13.48
CA TYR A 61 0.60 4.35 -14.38
C TYR A 61 1.31 5.63 -13.89
N ASN A 62 1.74 5.68 -12.62
CA ASN A 62 2.49 6.80 -12.07
C ASN A 62 3.54 6.34 -11.04
N TRP A 63 4.03 7.24 -10.21
CA TRP A 63 5.11 6.98 -9.23
C TRP A 63 4.61 6.86 -7.80
N GLU A 64 3.30 6.78 -7.59
CA GLU A 64 2.71 6.62 -6.26
C GLU A 64 2.88 5.19 -5.74
N ILE A 65 2.80 5.09 -4.41
CA ILE A 65 2.56 3.85 -3.70
C ILE A 65 1.04 3.75 -3.51
N MET A 66 0.47 2.57 -3.74
CA MET A 66 -0.97 2.33 -3.73
C MET A 66 -1.56 2.47 -2.31
N ALA A 67 -2.63 3.25 -2.19
CA ALA A 67 -3.49 3.35 -1.01
C ALA A 67 -4.71 2.42 -1.06
N ALA A 68 -5.21 2.11 -2.25
CA ALA A 68 -6.51 1.43 -2.37
C ALA A 68 -6.50 -0.02 -1.87
N ASN A 69 -5.34 -0.69 -1.93
CA ASN A 69 -5.20 -2.06 -1.46
C ASN A 69 -3.86 -2.23 -0.74
N TYR A 70 -3.87 -2.90 0.40
CA TYR A 70 -2.69 -3.14 1.23
C TYR A 70 -2.92 -4.33 2.16
N ILE A 71 -1.84 -4.86 2.73
CA ILE A 71 -1.93 -5.91 3.77
C ILE A 71 -1.30 -5.36 5.04
N VAL A 72 -2.00 -5.46 6.17
CA VAL A 72 -1.47 -5.03 7.48
C VAL A 72 -1.50 -6.19 8.46
N LYS A 73 -0.39 -6.42 9.15
CA LYS A 73 -0.24 -7.37 10.24
C LYS A 73 -0.70 -6.72 11.54
N ASN A 74 -1.46 -7.45 12.36
CA ASN A 74 -1.82 -6.99 13.70
C ASN A 74 -0.59 -6.97 14.61
N THR A 75 0.10 -5.84 14.60
CA THR A 75 1.33 -5.53 15.34
C THR A 75 1.19 -4.11 15.90
N PRO A 76 1.98 -3.72 16.92
CA PRO A 76 2.00 -2.33 17.38
C PRO A 76 2.25 -1.33 16.25
N PHE A 77 3.19 -1.63 15.35
CA PHE A 77 3.48 -0.78 14.19
C PHE A 77 2.33 -0.75 13.18
N GLY A 78 1.75 -1.90 12.83
CA GLY A 78 0.65 -1.97 11.86
C GLY A 78 -0.59 -1.20 12.31
N ASN A 79 -0.96 -1.33 13.59
CA ASN A 79 -2.07 -0.57 14.18
C ASN A 79 -1.78 0.93 14.21
N GLU A 80 -0.55 1.31 14.58
CA GLU A 80 -0.13 2.70 14.59
C GLU A 80 -0.07 3.32 13.19
N PHE A 81 0.38 2.57 12.18
CA PHE A 81 0.36 2.98 10.78
C PHE A 81 -1.07 3.33 10.34
N LEU A 82 -2.04 2.45 10.57
CA LEU A 82 -3.44 2.69 10.21
C LEU A 82 -4.02 3.91 10.95
N ARG A 83 -3.76 4.03 12.25
CA ARG A 83 -4.21 5.16 13.07
C ARG A 83 -3.64 6.48 12.56
N ARG A 84 -2.34 6.54 12.31
CA ARG A 84 -1.65 7.74 11.81
C ARG A 84 -2.03 8.08 10.38
N TRP A 85 -2.37 7.09 9.57
CA TRP A 85 -2.86 7.33 8.23
C TRP A 85 -4.27 7.91 8.23
N ALA A 86 -5.16 7.39 9.09
CA ALA A 86 -6.47 8.02 9.30
C ALA A 86 -6.34 9.49 9.76
N GLU A 87 -5.37 9.80 10.63
CA GLU A 87 -5.09 11.19 11.05
C GLU A 87 -4.65 12.12 9.91
N GLN A 88 -4.19 11.59 8.77
CA GLN A 88 -3.82 12.43 7.63
C GLN A 88 -5.03 13.15 7.04
N GLU A 89 -6.25 12.62 7.19
CA GLU A 89 -7.49 13.28 6.77
C GLU A 89 -7.59 14.72 7.31
N PHE A 90 -7.16 14.95 8.55
CA PHE A 90 -7.20 16.26 9.21
C PHE A 90 -5.99 17.15 8.91
N LYS A 91 -4.99 16.63 8.19
CA LYS A 91 -3.76 17.33 7.81
C LYS A 91 -3.71 17.73 6.34
N GLN A 92 -4.66 17.26 5.54
CA GLN A 92 -4.67 17.52 4.10
C GLN A 92 -4.80 19.03 3.82
N PRO A 93 -4.01 19.57 2.88
CA PRO A 93 -4.20 20.95 2.45
C PRO A 93 -5.55 21.10 1.71
N PRO A 94 -6.16 22.30 1.76
CA PRO A 94 -7.40 22.58 1.02
C PRO A 94 -7.19 22.65 -0.50
N SER A 95 -5.92 22.71 -0.95
CA SER A 95 -5.53 22.65 -2.35
C SER A 95 -5.59 21.20 -2.87
N TRP A 96 -5.16 20.98 -4.11
CA TRP A 96 -5.19 19.64 -4.65
C TRP A 96 -4.14 18.75 -3.98
N ASN A 97 -4.59 17.71 -3.29
CA ASN A 97 -3.82 16.98 -2.29
C ASN A 97 -3.72 15.46 -2.54
N GLY A 98 -4.39 14.89 -3.54
CA GLY A 98 -4.38 13.45 -3.75
C GLY A 98 -5.20 12.63 -2.74
N TYR A 99 -6.01 13.26 -1.88
CA TYR A 99 -6.80 12.58 -0.84
C TYR A 99 -5.95 11.65 0.06
N ASP A 100 -6.43 10.42 0.28
CA ASP A 100 -5.76 9.37 1.04
C ASP A 100 -4.40 8.98 0.45
N GLN A 101 -4.25 9.01 -0.89
CA GLN A 101 -2.97 8.78 -1.57
C GLN A 101 -1.91 9.80 -1.16
N GLY A 102 -2.23 11.09 -1.17
CA GLY A 102 -1.26 12.13 -0.80
C GLY A 102 -0.87 12.06 0.67
N GLY A 103 -1.85 11.81 1.54
CA GLY A 103 -1.61 11.55 2.96
C GLY A 103 -0.71 10.34 3.19
N LEU A 104 -0.91 9.25 2.43
CA LEU A 104 -0.06 8.06 2.48
C LEU A 104 1.38 8.39 2.12
N MET A 105 1.60 9.09 1.00
CA MET A 105 2.95 9.44 0.55
C MET A 105 3.71 10.24 1.61
N MET A 106 3.07 11.27 2.19
CA MET A 106 3.70 12.08 3.24
C MET A 106 3.94 11.28 4.53
N LEU A 107 2.99 10.43 4.94
CA LEU A 107 3.15 9.57 6.10
C LEU A 107 4.31 8.59 5.95
N LEU A 108 4.49 8.00 4.77
CA LEU A 108 5.58 7.06 4.51
C LEU A 108 6.94 7.72 4.68
N LEU A 109 7.12 8.95 4.19
CA LEU A 109 8.36 9.70 4.42
C LEU A 109 8.61 9.90 5.92
N GLU A 110 7.59 10.34 6.65
CA GLU A 110 7.68 10.60 8.10
C GLU A 110 8.01 9.33 8.92
N LEU A 111 7.41 8.18 8.58
CA LEU A 111 7.57 6.92 9.34
C LEU A 111 8.85 6.16 9.00
N LEU A 112 9.28 6.22 7.74
CA LEU A 112 10.35 5.37 7.21
C LEU A 112 11.70 6.08 7.21
N VAL A 113 11.71 7.41 7.12
CA VAL A 113 12.93 8.23 7.12
C VAL A 113 12.74 9.46 8.02
N PRO A 114 12.53 9.27 9.33
CA PRO A 114 12.17 10.36 10.27
C PRO A 114 13.26 11.45 10.37
N ASP A 115 14.51 11.11 10.07
CA ASP A 115 15.64 12.04 10.13
C ASP A 115 15.68 12.99 8.92
N ALA A 116 14.92 12.71 7.85
CA ALA A 116 14.84 13.53 6.64
C ALA A 116 13.90 14.74 6.81
N VAL A 117 14.11 15.51 7.89
CA VAL A 117 13.24 16.63 8.30
C VAL A 117 13.19 17.72 7.24
N LYS A 118 14.31 17.99 6.55
CA LYS A 118 14.40 19.02 5.51
C LYS A 118 13.66 18.58 4.24
N GLU A 119 13.88 17.33 3.83
CA GLU A 119 13.21 16.72 2.70
C GLU A 119 11.69 16.68 2.94
N TYR A 120 11.27 16.29 4.14
CA TYR A 120 9.86 16.32 4.53
C TYR A 120 9.25 17.73 4.38
N ALA A 121 9.94 18.77 4.86
CA ALA A 121 9.48 20.15 4.75
C ALA A 121 9.29 20.57 3.28
N VAL A 122 10.26 20.23 2.41
CA VAL A 122 10.18 20.52 0.97
C VAL A 122 9.04 19.75 0.30
N CYS A 123 8.90 18.45 0.57
CA CYS A 123 7.81 17.65 0.00
C CYS A 123 6.44 18.15 0.44
N ASN A 124 6.33 18.56 1.71
CA ASN A 124 5.11 19.13 2.26
C ASN A 124 4.76 20.50 1.63
N GLU A 125 5.76 21.32 1.30
CA GLU A 125 5.54 22.58 0.57
C GLU A 125 4.94 22.31 -0.81
N TYR A 126 5.51 21.36 -1.57
CA TYR A 126 4.92 20.94 -2.85
C TYR A 126 3.49 20.41 -2.66
N TRP A 127 3.23 19.68 -1.57
CA TRP A 127 1.91 19.12 -1.31
C TRP A 127 0.87 20.21 -1.03
N ARG A 128 1.24 21.19 -0.20
CA ARG A 128 0.37 22.31 0.20
C ARG A 128 0.11 23.33 -0.89
N THR A 129 0.99 23.41 -1.89
CA THR A 129 0.90 24.37 -2.99
C THR A 129 0.39 23.74 -4.29
N ALA A 130 0.21 22.42 -4.32
CA ALA A 130 -0.28 21.71 -5.50
C ALA A 130 -1.69 22.19 -5.89
N SER A 131 -1.86 22.52 -7.17
CA SER A 131 -3.10 23.05 -7.75
C SER A 131 -3.76 22.10 -8.75
N ASN A 132 -3.00 21.16 -9.32
CA ASN A 132 -3.46 20.17 -10.29
C ASN A 132 -2.60 18.90 -10.25
N TYR A 133 -3.03 17.84 -10.94
CA TYR A 133 -2.38 16.53 -10.88
C TYR A 133 -0.87 16.61 -11.18
N LYS A 134 -0.48 17.47 -12.15
CA LYS A 134 0.93 17.62 -12.53
C LYS A 134 1.75 18.24 -11.41
N THR A 135 1.23 19.25 -10.71
CA THR A 135 1.95 19.84 -9.57
C THR A 135 1.97 18.92 -8.35
N TYR A 136 0.90 18.14 -8.12
CA TYR A 136 0.87 17.13 -7.04
C TYR A 136 1.91 16.02 -7.25
N MET A 137 2.17 15.63 -8.51
CA MET A 137 3.24 14.66 -8.80
C MET A 137 4.63 15.13 -8.30
N ALA A 138 4.87 16.43 -8.11
CA ALA A 138 6.11 16.92 -7.50
C ALA A 138 6.28 16.41 -6.05
N THR A 139 5.19 16.37 -5.27
CA THR A 139 5.18 15.77 -3.92
C THR A 139 5.53 14.29 -3.97
N VAL A 140 4.87 13.55 -4.87
CA VAL A 140 5.09 12.10 -5.04
C VAL A 140 6.55 11.82 -5.36
N MET A 141 7.13 12.57 -6.30
CA MET A 141 8.55 12.43 -6.66
C MET A 141 9.48 12.79 -5.51
N CYS A 142 9.20 13.89 -4.81
CA CYS A 142 9.99 14.32 -3.66
C CYS A 142 10.06 13.23 -2.59
N VAL A 143 8.91 12.64 -2.23
CA VAL A 143 8.85 11.51 -1.28
C VAL A 143 9.65 10.31 -1.82
N ARG A 144 9.48 9.94 -3.09
CA ARG A 144 10.16 8.78 -3.68
C ARG A 144 11.68 8.95 -3.71
N LEU A 145 12.16 10.16 -4.00
CA LEU A 145 13.58 10.48 -3.95
C LEU A 145 14.14 10.36 -2.52
N ALA A 146 13.38 10.81 -1.52
CA ALA A 146 13.78 10.72 -0.12
C ALA A 146 13.77 9.26 0.42
N LEU A 147 12.82 8.43 -0.01
CA LEU A 147 12.81 6.99 0.31
C LEU A 147 13.93 6.22 -0.40
N GLY A 148 14.36 6.70 -1.57
CA GLY A 148 15.42 6.07 -2.37
C GLY A 148 15.02 4.72 -2.95
N ALA A 149 16.00 3.83 -3.11
CA ALA A 149 15.81 2.49 -3.68
C ALA A 149 15.35 1.44 -2.64
N THR A 150 15.17 1.83 -1.37
CA THR A 150 14.77 0.94 -0.29
C THR A 150 13.34 0.46 -0.52
N MET A 151 13.15 -0.87 -0.49
CA MET A 151 11.82 -1.48 -0.64
C MET A 151 11.36 -2.20 0.63
N VAL A 152 12.26 -2.44 1.59
CA VAL A 152 11.97 -3.19 2.81
C VAL A 152 12.56 -2.47 4.02
N TRP A 153 11.69 -2.14 4.98
CA TRP A 153 12.03 -1.67 6.30
C TRP A 153 11.62 -2.75 7.30
N PRO A 154 12.58 -3.48 7.92
CA PRO A 154 12.29 -4.55 8.86
C PRO A 154 11.32 -4.13 9.95
N ASP A 155 10.38 -5.02 10.28
CA ASP A 155 9.29 -4.84 11.25
C ASP A 155 8.30 -3.70 10.93
N LYS A 156 8.52 -2.97 9.83
CA LYS A 156 7.71 -1.82 9.39
C LYS A 156 6.96 -2.11 8.10
N VAL A 157 7.56 -1.81 6.95
CA VAL A 157 6.89 -1.75 5.64
C VAL A 157 7.70 -2.50 4.60
N CYS A 158 7.02 -3.29 3.76
CA CYS A 158 7.53 -3.75 2.46
C CYS A 158 6.74 -3.04 1.35
N ILE A 159 7.42 -2.60 0.30
CA ILE A 159 6.82 -2.05 -0.91
C ILE A 159 7.20 -2.98 -2.06
N TYR A 160 6.22 -3.65 -2.66
CA TYR A 160 6.46 -4.43 -3.88
C TYR A 160 6.62 -3.53 -5.10
N ARG A 161 7.52 -3.91 -6.01
CA ARG A 161 7.66 -3.20 -7.29
C ARG A 161 6.46 -3.46 -8.19
N LYS A 162 6.32 -2.62 -9.22
CA LYS A 162 5.33 -2.82 -10.30
C LYS A 162 5.41 -4.26 -10.84
N GLY A 163 4.30 -5.00 -10.74
CA GLY A 163 4.18 -6.36 -11.27
C GLY A 163 4.57 -7.49 -10.32
N GLU A 164 5.07 -7.18 -9.12
CA GLU A 164 5.46 -8.18 -8.12
C GLU A 164 4.40 -8.38 -7.03
N ALA A 165 3.47 -7.42 -6.89
CA ALA A 165 2.46 -7.40 -5.84
C ALA A 165 1.24 -8.29 -6.09
N PHE A 166 0.44 -8.49 -5.05
CA PHE A 166 -0.84 -9.24 -5.08
C PHE A 166 -1.98 -8.53 -5.85
N ALA A 167 -1.78 -7.27 -6.20
CA ALA A 167 -2.73 -6.46 -6.92
C ALA A 167 -2.00 -5.49 -7.87
N ARG A 168 -2.72 -5.00 -8.88
CA ARG A 168 -2.22 -4.07 -9.90
C ARG A 168 -3.34 -3.15 -10.35
N ASP A 169 -3.00 -1.99 -10.93
CA ASP A 169 -4.00 -1.07 -11.46
C ASP A 169 -4.85 -1.74 -12.54
N GLY A 170 -6.17 -1.54 -12.49
CA GLY A 170 -7.11 -2.17 -13.44
C GLY A 170 -6.81 -1.85 -14.90
N TRP A 171 -6.27 -0.67 -15.18
CA TRP A 171 -5.86 -0.23 -16.52
C TRP A 171 -4.91 -1.21 -17.22
N ILE A 172 -4.03 -1.91 -16.49
CA ILE A 172 -3.11 -2.88 -17.12
C ILE A 172 -3.78 -4.23 -17.42
N THR A 173 -4.99 -4.45 -16.92
CA THR A 173 -5.72 -5.71 -17.14
C THR A 173 -6.71 -5.61 -18.31
N ASN A 174 -6.92 -4.41 -18.85
CA ASN A 174 -7.74 -4.17 -20.04
C ASN A 174 -6.91 -3.51 -21.16
N GLU A 175 -6.63 -4.28 -22.21
CA GLU A 175 -6.82 -3.79 -23.57
C GLU A 175 -8.29 -4.06 -23.91
N GLU A 176 -9.17 -3.10 -23.64
CA GLU A 176 -10.53 -2.94 -24.22
C GLU A 176 -11.25 -1.74 -23.57
#